data_AF-A0A3D2M2E4-F1
#
_entry.id   AF-A0A3D2M2E4-F1
#
_cell.length_a   1.000
_cell.length_b   1.000
_cell.length_c   1.000
_cell.angle_alpha   90.00
_cell.angle_beta   90.00
_cell.angle_gamma   90.00
#
_symmetry.space_group_name_H-M   'P 1'
#
loop_
_entity.id
_entity.type
_entity.pdbx_description
1 polymer ?
#
loop_
_entity_poly.entity_id
_entity_poly.type
_entity_poly.pdbx_seq_one_letter_code
_entity_poly.pdbx_strand_id
1 'polypeptide(L)'
;MAQQYLPGQRWISDSEAELGLGTVLMQDGRMLTVLYPATGETRQYAARSAPLTRVRFVPGDEVTHFEGWKMTVREVDDVDGLLVYHGLTAQNEARTLPETQLSNFIQFRLASDRLFAGQIDPLNWFKLRYHTLENQSKQLTSSLWGLGGVRAQPIAHQLHIAREVADRIAPRVLLADEVGLGKTIEAGLVIHRQLLSGRAKRVLILVPENLQHQWLVEMRRR
;
A
#
# COMPACT_ATOMS: atom_id res chain seq x y z
N MET A 1 19.15 -23.92 -23.20
CA MET A 1 19.49 -23.05 -24.35
C MET A 1 20.30 -21.88 -23.80
N ALA A 2 21.39 -21.47 -24.45
CA ALA A 2 22.18 -20.34 -23.96
C ALA A 2 21.33 -19.07 -24.00
N GLN A 3 21.23 -18.37 -22.88
CA GLN A 3 20.46 -17.14 -22.76
C GLN A 3 21.16 -16.04 -23.56
N GLN A 4 20.51 -15.58 -24.63
CA GLN A 4 21.06 -14.57 -25.54
C GLN A 4 20.60 -13.18 -25.10
N TYR A 5 21.55 -12.30 -24.81
CA TYR A 5 21.28 -10.92 -24.43
C TYR A 5 21.28 -10.05 -25.67
N LEU A 6 20.23 -9.25 -25.84
CA LEU A 6 20.09 -8.33 -26.96
C LEU A 6 20.11 -6.88 -26.45
N PRO A 7 20.74 -5.95 -27.19
CA PRO A 7 20.68 -4.53 -26.87
C PRO A 7 19.24 -4.04 -26.71
N GLY A 8 18.98 -3.29 -25.64
CA GLY A 8 17.66 -2.74 -25.31
C GLY A 8 16.83 -3.60 -24.35
N GLN A 9 17.19 -4.86 -24.11
CA GLN A 9 16.47 -5.69 -23.15
C GLN A 9 16.62 -5.18 -21.71
N ARG A 10 15.59 -5.36 -20.90
CA ARG A 10 15.55 -4.90 -19.51
C ARG A 10 15.77 -6.04 -18.50
N TRP A 11 16.75 -5.86 -17.62
CA TRP A 11 17.22 -6.88 -16.67
C TRP A 11 17.50 -6.28 -15.30
N ILE A 12 17.34 -7.07 -14.24
CA ILE A 12 17.74 -6.70 -12.88
C ILE A 12 18.92 -7.55 -12.44
N SER A 13 19.80 -6.97 -11.62
CA SER A 13 20.83 -7.72 -10.92
C SER A 13 20.23 -8.44 -9.71
N ASP A 14 20.40 -9.75 -9.63
CA ASP A 14 19.95 -10.55 -8.49
C ASP A 14 20.80 -10.28 -7.24
N SER A 15 22.04 -9.78 -7.44
CA SER A 15 22.99 -9.49 -6.36
C SER A 15 23.01 -8.02 -5.92
N GLU A 16 22.61 -7.10 -6.81
CA GLU A 16 22.68 -5.63 -6.60
C GLU A 16 21.32 -5.00 -6.98
N ALA A 17 20.25 -5.43 -6.31
CA ALA A 17 18.89 -5.04 -6.68
C ALA A 17 18.61 -3.54 -6.46
N GLU A 18 19.43 -2.85 -5.67
CA GLU A 18 19.43 -1.39 -5.48
C GLU A 18 19.77 -0.60 -6.74
N LEU A 19 20.43 -1.22 -7.73
CA LEU A 19 20.71 -0.59 -9.02
C LEU A 19 19.44 -0.40 -9.87
N GLY A 20 18.36 -1.10 -9.53
CA GLY A 20 17.09 -1.03 -10.25
C GLY A 20 17.13 -1.73 -11.60
N LEU A 21 16.39 -1.20 -12.58
CA LEU A 21 16.25 -1.81 -13.89
C LEU A 21 17.39 -1.42 -14.83
N GLY A 22 18.21 -2.39 -15.19
CA GLY A 22 19.28 -2.27 -16.17
C GLY A 22 18.81 -2.45 -17.61
N THR A 23 19.46 -1.76 -18.55
CA THR A 23 19.33 -1.96 -20.00
C THR A 23 20.59 -2.61 -20.53
N VAL A 24 20.46 -3.71 -21.28
CA VAL A 24 21.58 -4.29 -22.02
C VAL A 24 22.04 -3.28 -23.08
N LEU A 25 23.30 -2.86 -23.01
CA LEU A 25 23.90 -2.01 -24.05
C LEU A 25 24.46 -2.86 -25.18
N MET A 26 25.26 -3.87 -24.83
CA MET A 26 25.89 -4.76 -25.80
C MET A 26 26.38 -6.04 -25.13
N GLN A 27 26.58 -7.07 -25.96
CA GLN A 27 27.29 -8.29 -25.60
C GLN A 27 28.48 -8.46 -26.56
N ASP A 28 29.71 -8.36 -26.05
CA ASP A 28 30.93 -8.59 -26.81
C ASP A 28 31.56 -9.93 -26.39
N GLY A 29 31.42 -10.92 -27.27
CA GLY A 29 31.86 -12.30 -27.01
C GLY A 29 31.23 -12.89 -25.75
N ARG A 30 32.00 -12.93 -24.66
CA ARG A 30 31.60 -13.47 -23.35
C ARG A 30 31.23 -12.41 -22.32
N MET A 31 31.41 -11.13 -22.65
CA MET A 31 31.15 -10.02 -21.74
C MET A 31 29.83 -9.34 -22.11
N LEU A 32 29.02 -9.04 -21.10
CA LEU A 32 27.75 -8.35 -21.20
C LEU A 32 27.86 -7.01 -20.47
N THR A 33 27.50 -5.93 -21.14
CA THR A 33 27.48 -4.59 -20.55
C THR A 33 26.04 -4.15 -20.30
N VAL A 34 25.73 -3.81 -19.06
CA VAL A 34 24.40 -3.37 -18.61
C VAL A 34 24.50 -1.98 -17.99
N LEU A 35 23.68 -1.04 -18.46
CA LEU A 35 23.54 0.30 -17.90
C LEU A 35 22.36 0.32 -16.93
N TYR A 36 22.55 0.83 -15.72
CA TYR A 36 21.50 1.04 -14.72
C TYR A 36 21.15 2.53 -14.65
N PRO A 37 20.11 3.00 -15.36
CA PRO A 37 19.89 4.44 -15.51
C PRO A 37 19.38 5.11 -14.23
N ALA A 38 18.89 4.34 -13.24
CA ALA A 38 18.50 4.87 -11.94
C ALA A 38 19.70 5.39 -11.13
N THR A 39 20.85 4.73 -11.23
CA THR A 39 22.10 5.12 -10.54
C THR A 39 23.11 5.78 -11.47
N GLY A 40 22.95 5.61 -12.80
CA GLY A 40 23.91 6.04 -13.81
C GLY A 40 25.11 5.09 -13.94
N GLU A 41 25.12 3.96 -13.22
CA GLU A 41 26.22 3.02 -13.21
C GLU A 41 26.16 2.05 -14.39
N THR A 42 27.33 1.66 -14.89
CA THR A 42 27.46 0.56 -15.86
C THR A 42 28.16 -0.61 -15.20
N ARG A 43 27.62 -1.82 -15.37
CA ARG A 43 28.22 -3.07 -14.90
C ARG A 43 28.56 -3.97 -16.08
N GLN A 44 29.63 -4.74 -15.91
CA GLN A 44 30.04 -5.76 -16.84
C GLN A 44 29.91 -7.14 -16.18
N TYR A 45 29.24 -8.05 -16.86
CA TYR A 45 29.02 -9.42 -16.38
C TYR A 45 29.56 -10.42 -17.40
N ALA A 46 29.97 -11.60 -16.93
CA ALA A 46 30.21 -12.73 -17.82
C ALA A 46 28.86 -13.29 -18.29
N ALA A 47 28.57 -13.25 -19.59
CA ALA A 47 27.25 -13.58 -20.15
C ALA A 47 26.74 -14.98 -19.76
N ARG A 48 27.64 -15.96 -19.55
CA ARG A 48 27.27 -17.33 -19.17
C ARG A 48 26.83 -17.49 -17.71
N SER A 49 27.23 -16.58 -16.84
CA SER A 49 27.01 -16.67 -15.39
C SER A 49 26.58 -15.33 -14.80
N ALA A 50 25.95 -14.48 -15.61
CA ALA A 50 25.46 -13.20 -15.17
C ALA A 50 24.27 -13.46 -14.21
N PRO A 51 24.31 -12.97 -12.96
CA PRO A 51 23.21 -13.11 -12.01
C PRO A 51 22.13 -12.08 -12.35
N LEU A 52 21.54 -12.24 -13.55
CA LEU A 52 20.57 -11.30 -14.10
C LEU A 52 19.25 -12.02 -14.33
N THR A 53 18.17 -11.40 -13.86
CA THR A 53 16.81 -11.83 -14.15
C THR A 53 16.17 -10.89 -15.18
N ARG A 54 15.64 -11.46 -16.27
CA ARG A 54 14.95 -10.66 -17.31
C ARG A 54 13.60 -10.21 -16.77
N VAL A 55 13.33 -8.92 -16.86
CA VAL A 55 12.04 -8.35 -16.43
C VAL A 55 11.03 -8.50 -17.56
N ARG A 56 9.89 -9.12 -17.25
CA ARG A 56 8.79 -9.34 -18.17
C ARG A 56 7.49 -9.07 -17.45
N PHE A 57 6.62 -8.29 -18.05
CA PHE A 57 5.28 -8.04 -17.56
C PHE A 57 4.27 -8.91 -18.31
N VAL A 58 3.18 -9.28 -17.65
CA VAL A 58 2.10 -10.09 -18.23
C VAL A 58 0.80 -9.27 -18.34
N PRO A 59 -0.17 -9.69 -19.18
CA PRO A 59 -1.48 -9.06 -19.22
C PRO A 59 -2.10 -8.93 -17.81
N GLY A 60 -2.52 -7.72 -17.46
CA GLY A 60 -3.03 -7.34 -16.14
C GLY A 60 -2.04 -6.55 -15.28
N ASP A 61 -0.75 -6.54 -15.60
CA ASP A 61 0.24 -5.74 -14.89
C ASP A 61 0.14 -4.25 -15.26
N GLU A 62 0.45 -3.38 -14.30
CA GLU A 62 0.60 -1.94 -14.52
C GLU A 62 2.08 -1.63 -14.78
N VAL A 63 2.35 -1.02 -15.93
CA VAL A 63 3.69 -0.61 -16.34
C VAL A 63 3.76 0.91 -16.43
N THR A 64 4.94 1.46 -16.14
CA THR A 64 5.19 2.91 -16.13
C THR A 64 6.23 3.25 -17.21
N HIS A 65 5.93 4.22 -18.06
CA HIS A 65 6.86 4.78 -19.04
C HIS A 65 7.89 5.69 -18.33
N PHE A 66 9.07 5.91 -18.92
CA PHE A 66 10.10 6.78 -18.34
C PHE A 66 9.64 8.25 -18.11
N GLU A 67 8.64 8.71 -18.87
CA GLU A 67 8.00 10.04 -18.69
C GLU A 67 6.93 10.06 -17.58
N GLY A 68 6.68 8.93 -16.90
CA GLY A 68 5.85 8.86 -15.70
C GLY A 68 4.38 8.51 -15.93
N TRP A 69 3.89 8.43 -17.17
CA TRP A 69 2.54 7.91 -17.44
C TRP A 69 2.49 6.38 -17.30
N LYS A 70 1.29 5.87 -17.04
CA LYS A 70 1.06 4.46 -16.74
C LYS A 70 0.02 3.83 -17.65
N MET A 71 0.16 2.53 -17.88
CA MET A 71 -0.84 1.73 -18.58
C MET A 71 -0.94 0.32 -18.00
N THR A 72 -2.11 -0.29 -18.16
CA THR A 72 -2.33 -1.71 -17.87
C THR A 72 -2.07 -2.53 -19.11
N VAL A 73 -1.17 -3.51 -19.02
CA VAL A 73 -0.80 -4.42 -20.10
C VAL A 73 -2.00 -5.31 -20.47
N ARG A 74 -2.30 -5.40 -21.76
CA ARG A 74 -3.34 -6.27 -22.34
C ARG A 74 -2.73 -7.38 -23.19
N GLU A 75 -1.67 -7.06 -23.92
CA GLU A 75 -1.01 -7.94 -24.86
C GLU A 75 0.49 -7.63 -24.87
N VAL A 76 1.30 -8.62 -25.18
CA VAL A 76 2.77 -8.52 -25.22
C VAL A 76 3.27 -9.22 -26.46
N ASP A 77 3.93 -8.46 -27.33
CA ASP A 77 4.57 -8.97 -28.54
C ASP A 77 6.08 -9.07 -28.35
N ASP A 78 6.69 -10.07 -28.98
CA ASP A 78 8.14 -10.23 -29.08
C ASP A 78 8.56 -9.87 -30.51
N VAL A 79 9.25 -8.73 -30.66
CA VAL A 79 9.77 -8.24 -31.94
C VAL A 79 11.28 -8.32 -31.88
N ASP A 80 11.86 -9.27 -32.63
CA ASP A 80 13.31 -9.51 -32.69
C ASP A 80 13.99 -9.70 -31.33
N GLY A 81 13.29 -10.32 -30.36
CA GLY A 81 13.79 -10.59 -29.03
C GLY A 81 13.62 -9.44 -28.03
N LEU A 82 12.96 -8.35 -28.43
CA LEU A 82 12.54 -7.23 -27.59
C LEU A 82 11.03 -7.25 -27.34
N LEU A 83 10.63 -7.02 -26.10
CA LEU A 83 9.22 -7.02 -25.72
C LEU A 83 8.56 -5.67 -26.00
N VAL A 84 7.38 -5.71 -26.62
CA VAL A 84 6.51 -4.56 -26.85
C VAL A 84 5.21 -4.81 -26.11
N TYR A 85 4.89 -3.93 -25.16
CA TYR A 85 3.67 -4.02 -24.36
C TYR A 85 2.58 -3.18 -25.02
N HIS A 86 1.38 -3.74 -25.16
CA HIS A 86 0.19 -3.04 -25.61
C HIS A 86 -0.82 -2.97 -24.47
N GLY A 87 -1.40 -1.80 -24.23
CA GLY A 87 -2.23 -1.58 -23.06
C GLY A 87 -3.12 -0.36 -23.13
N LEU A 88 -3.82 -0.11 -22.03
CA LEU A 88 -4.73 1.03 -21.87
C LEU A 88 -4.29 1.89 -20.69
N THR A 89 -4.33 3.21 -20.85
CA THR A 89 -4.12 4.17 -19.75
C THR A 89 -5.36 4.25 -18.85
N ALA A 90 -5.27 5.00 -17.74
CA ALA A 90 -6.42 5.27 -16.87
C ALA A 90 -7.59 5.99 -17.60
N GLN A 91 -7.28 6.71 -18.68
CA GLN A 91 -8.25 7.39 -19.56
C GLN A 91 -8.77 6.46 -20.67
N ASN A 92 -8.43 5.17 -20.63
CA ASN A 92 -8.82 4.16 -21.61
C ASN A 92 -8.25 4.43 -23.02
N GLU A 93 -7.11 5.14 -23.11
CA GLU A 93 -6.39 5.34 -24.36
C GLU A 93 -5.47 4.17 -24.63
N ALA A 94 -5.51 3.64 -25.86
CA ALA A 94 -4.59 2.60 -26.30
C ALA A 94 -3.17 3.17 -26.44
N ARG A 95 -2.20 2.54 -25.78
CA ARG A 95 -0.79 2.90 -25.86
C ARG A 95 0.06 1.65 -26.08
N THR A 96 1.18 1.89 -26.74
CA THR A 96 2.23 0.89 -26.98
C THR A 96 3.47 1.35 -26.25
N LEU A 97 4.11 0.43 -25.53
CA LEU A 97 5.27 0.68 -24.71
C LEU A 97 6.35 -0.38 -25.02
N PRO A 98 7.39 -0.03 -25.79
CA PRO A 98 8.58 -0.87 -25.93
C PRO A 98 9.30 -1.05 -24.59
N GLU A 99 9.91 -2.21 -24.33
CA GLU A 99 10.62 -2.46 -23.06
C GLU A 99 11.76 -1.45 -22.82
N THR A 100 12.36 -0.91 -23.88
CA THR A 100 13.40 0.12 -23.81
C THR A 100 12.94 1.42 -23.15
N GLN A 101 11.63 1.69 -23.15
CA GLN A 101 11.01 2.91 -22.60
C GLN A 101 10.38 2.69 -21.22
N LEU A 102 10.54 1.50 -20.63
CA LEU A 102 10.11 1.23 -19.26
C LEU A 102 10.86 2.11 -18.27
N SER A 103 10.12 2.61 -17.27
CA SER A 103 10.69 3.33 -16.13
C SER A 103 11.83 2.55 -15.47
N ASN A 104 12.83 3.28 -14.98
CA ASN A 104 14.01 2.71 -14.34
C ASN A 104 13.73 2.18 -12.92
N PHE A 105 12.60 2.57 -12.35
CA PHE A 105 12.15 2.15 -11.03
C PHE A 105 11.13 1.02 -11.17
N ILE A 106 11.49 -0.17 -10.68
CA ILE A 106 10.54 -1.28 -10.57
C ILE A 106 9.85 -1.20 -9.21
N GLN A 107 8.52 -1.16 -9.24
CA GLN A 107 7.71 -1.49 -8.09
C GLN A 107 7.41 -2.99 -8.16
N PHE A 108 8.17 -3.81 -7.42
CA PHE A 108 7.86 -5.22 -7.31
C PHE A 108 6.51 -5.39 -6.61
N ARG A 109 5.51 -5.89 -7.34
CA ARG A 109 4.13 -5.99 -6.85
C ARG A 109 3.93 -7.19 -5.93
N LEU A 110 4.60 -8.31 -6.23
CA LEU A 110 4.47 -9.54 -5.47
C LEU A 110 5.74 -9.83 -4.66
N ALA A 111 5.55 -10.41 -3.49
CA ALA A 111 6.67 -10.88 -2.66
C ALA A 111 7.49 -11.97 -3.36
N SER A 112 6.87 -12.74 -4.27
CA SER A 112 7.56 -13.72 -5.13
C SER A 112 8.59 -13.05 -6.04
N ASP A 113 8.24 -11.91 -6.64
CA ASP A 113 9.11 -11.23 -7.59
C ASP A 113 10.36 -10.69 -6.89
N ARG A 114 10.16 -10.16 -5.67
CA ARG A 114 11.25 -9.72 -4.79
C ARG A 114 12.14 -10.90 -4.39
N LEU A 115 11.54 -12.04 -4.03
CA LEU A 115 12.29 -13.24 -3.66
C LEU A 115 13.13 -13.78 -4.83
N PHE A 116 12.55 -13.87 -6.04
CA PHE A 116 13.27 -14.32 -7.23
C PHE A 116 14.37 -13.34 -7.66
N ALA A 117 14.18 -12.04 -7.40
CA ALA A 117 15.19 -11.00 -7.60
C ALA A 117 16.26 -10.93 -6.49
N GLY A 118 16.30 -11.89 -5.56
CA GLY A 118 17.26 -11.89 -4.43
C GLY A 118 16.98 -10.81 -3.36
N GLN A 119 15.90 -10.05 -3.48
CA GLN A 119 15.49 -9.05 -2.49
C GLN A 119 14.81 -9.70 -1.28
N ILE A 120 15.61 -10.03 -0.28
CA ILE A 120 15.14 -10.63 0.97
C ILE A 120 15.12 -9.58 2.09
N ASP A 121 13.93 -9.24 2.56
CA ASP A 121 13.78 -8.36 3.72
C ASP A 121 14.25 -9.07 5.00
N PRO A 122 14.83 -8.33 5.97
CA PRO A 122 15.12 -8.87 7.29
C PRO A 122 13.91 -9.51 7.98
N LEU A 123 14.12 -10.66 8.62
CA LEU A 123 13.06 -11.45 9.26
C LEU A 123 12.28 -10.66 10.33
N ASN A 124 12.91 -9.73 11.02
CA ASN A 124 12.23 -8.87 12.02
C ASN A 124 11.15 -7.99 11.37
N TRP A 125 11.38 -7.45 10.17
CA TRP A 125 10.39 -6.65 9.45
C TRP A 125 9.22 -7.50 8.97
N PHE A 126 9.51 -8.70 8.45
CA PHE A 126 8.47 -9.66 8.09
C PHE A 126 7.61 -10.04 9.30
N LYS A 127 8.25 -10.39 10.43
CA LYS A 127 7.57 -10.72 11.69
C LYS A 127 6.73 -9.56 12.19
N LEU A 128 7.28 -8.34 12.19
CA LEU A 128 6.54 -7.14 12.60
C LEU A 128 5.30 -6.96 11.73
N ARG A 129 5.44 -6.99 10.39
CA ARG A 129 4.31 -6.87 9.47
C ARG A 129 3.24 -7.93 9.72
N TYR A 130 3.64 -9.19 9.88
CA TYR A 130 2.75 -10.30 10.18
C TYR A 130 1.96 -10.05 11.48
N HIS A 131 2.66 -9.76 12.58
CA HIS A 131 2.03 -9.51 13.87
C HIS A 131 1.18 -8.23 13.89
N THR A 132 1.56 -7.19 13.14
CA THR A 132 0.75 -5.99 12.99
C THR A 132 -0.58 -6.32 12.31
N LEU A 133 -0.57 -7.07 11.20
CA LEU A 133 -1.80 -7.46 10.50
C LEU A 133 -2.67 -8.38 11.36
N GLU A 134 -2.06 -9.32 12.08
CA GLU A 134 -2.76 -10.21 13.01
C GLU A 134 -3.45 -9.42 14.14
N ASN A 135 -2.73 -8.50 14.78
CA ASN A 135 -3.28 -7.65 15.83
C ASN A 135 -4.35 -6.71 15.30
N GLN A 136 -4.15 -6.13 14.11
CA GLN A 136 -5.13 -5.27 13.47
C GLN A 136 -6.44 -6.03 13.19
N SER A 137 -6.35 -7.26 12.68
CA SER A 137 -7.51 -8.14 12.47
C SER A 137 -8.25 -8.44 13.78
N LYS A 138 -7.51 -8.81 14.84
CA LYS A 138 -8.07 -9.04 16.19
C LYS A 138 -8.79 -7.80 16.74
N GLN A 139 -8.23 -6.61 16.54
CA GLN A 139 -8.84 -5.36 17.02
C GLN A 139 -10.08 -4.98 16.22
N LEU A 140 -10.06 -5.11 14.89
CA LEU A 140 -11.20 -4.76 14.03
C LEU A 140 -12.39 -5.71 14.20
N THR A 141 -12.14 -6.97 14.52
CA THR A 141 -13.20 -7.97 14.79
C THR A 141 -13.72 -7.92 16.22
N SER A 142 -13.10 -7.11 17.10
CA SER A 142 -13.53 -6.96 18.48
C SER A 142 -14.88 -6.25 18.59
N SER A 143 -15.77 -6.82 19.39
CA SER A 143 -17.05 -6.16 19.72
C SER A 143 -16.87 -4.81 20.43
N LEU A 144 -15.69 -4.56 21.01
CA LEU A 144 -15.34 -3.32 21.71
C LEU A 144 -14.60 -2.30 20.84
N TRP A 145 -14.46 -2.56 19.53
CA TRP A 145 -13.76 -1.66 18.64
C TRP A 145 -14.35 -0.24 18.66
N GLY A 146 -13.49 0.78 18.81
CA GLY A 146 -13.92 2.16 18.99
C GLY A 146 -14.56 2.51 20.34
N LEU A 147 -14.63 1.58 21.30
CA LEU A 147 -15.05 1.86 22.68
C LEU A 147 -13.90 1.75 23.68
N GLY A 148 -12.81 1.05 23.33
CA GLY A 148 -11.65 0.87 24.20
C GLY A 148 -10.54 1.93 24.09
N GLY A 149 -10.63 2.84 23.12
CA GLY A 149 -9.59 3.86 22.87
C GLY A 149 -9.79 5.16 23.65
N VAL A 150 -10.92 5.30 24.36
CA VAL A 150 -11.26 6.51 25.12
C VAL A 150 -10.39 6.58 26.38
N ARG A 151 -9.82 7.76 26.64
CA ARG A 151 -9.03 8.04 27.86
C ARG A 151 -9.97 8.34 29.03
N ALA A 152 -10.84 7.39 29.33
CA ALA A 152 -11.73 7.35 30.47
C ALA A 152 -11.82 5.90 30.98
N GLN A 153 -12.40 5.72 32.17
CA GLN A 153 -12.74 4.40 32.69
C GLN A 153 -14.26 4.25 32.62
N PRO A 154 -14.82 3.91 31.43
CA PRO A 154 -16.26 3.77 31.30
C PRO A 154 -16.72 2.61 32.19
N ILE A 155 -17.73 2.88 33.01
CA ILE A 155 -18.36 1.86 33.85
C ILE A 155 -19.31 0.99 33.01
N ALA A 156 -19.67 -0.18 33.55
CA ALA A 156 -20.35 -1.22 32.78
C ALA A 156 -21.63 -0.73 32.07
N HIS A 157 -22.45 0.11 32.72
CA HIS A 157 -23.65 0.64 32.08
C HIS A 157 -23.35 1.59 30.91
N GLN A 158 -22.35 2.48 31.04
CA GLN A 158 -21.95 3.41 29.98
C GLN A 158 -21.45 2.66 28.75
N LEU A 159 -20.67 1.59 28.97
CA LEU A 159 -20.17 0.75 27.89
C LEU A 159 -21.30 -0.02 27.20
N HIS A 160 -22.28 -0.51 27.98
CA HIS A 160 -23.46 -1.19 27.47
C HIS A 160 -24.29 -0.26 26.57
N ILE A 161 -24.63 0.94 27.08
CA ILE A 161 -25.38 1.96 26.33
C ILE A 161 -24.61 2.37 25.08
N ALA A 162 -23.32 2.70 25.20
CA ALA A 162 -22.53 3.13 24.05
C ALA A 162 -22.46 2.06 22.96
N ARG A 163 -22.30 0.77 23.32
CA ARG A 163 -22.31 -0.33 22.37
C ARG A 163 -23.68 -0.48 21.69
N GLU A 164 -24.75 -0.52 22.47
CA GLU A 164 -26.11 -0.72 21.95
C GLU A 164 -26.54 0.42 21.01
N VAL A 165 -26.17 1.65 21.35
CA VAL A 165 -26.49 2.83 20.56
C VAL A 165 -25.60 2.94 19.32
N ALA A 166 -24.29 2.75 19.45
CA ALA A 166 -23.35 2.91 18.34
C ALA A 166 -23.49 1.85 17.25
N ASP A 167 -24.00 0.66 17.58
CA ASP A 167 -24.20 -0.39 16.59
C ASP A 167 -25.41 -0.13 15.66
N ARG A 168 -26.25 0.86 15.96
CA ARG A 168 -27.37 1.29 15.12
C ARG A 168 -26.88 2.13 13.92
N ILE A 169 -27.54 2.01 12.78
CA ILE A 169 -27.15 2.72 11.53
C ILE A 169 -27.34 4.24 11.68
N ALA A 170 -28.44 4.67 12.30
CA ALA A 170 -28.76 6.07 12.55
C ALA A 170 -29.34 6.21 13.98
N PRO A 171 -28.49 6.25 15.01
CA PRO A 171 -28.95 6.28 16.40
C PRO A 171 -29.70 7.58 16.70
N ARG A 172 -30.95 7.44 17.16
CA ARG A 172 -31.76 8.51 17.74
C ARG A 172 -32.10 8.09 19.16
N VAL A 173 -31.44 8.72 20.13
CA VAL A 173 -31.54 8.33 21.54
C VAL A 173 -31.59 9.57 22.43
N LEU A 174 -32.22 9.41 23.59
CA LEU A 174 -32.21 10.39 24.67
C LEU A 174 -31.46 9.76 25.85
N LEU A 175 -30.29 10.32 26.18
CA LEU A 175 -29.54 9.96 27.39
C LEU A 175 -30.11 10.77 28.55
N ALA A 176 -30.86 10.11 29.43
CA ALA A 176 -31.60 10.73 30.53
C ALA A 176 -31.10 10.29 31.91
N ASP A 177 -29.86 9.78 31.99
CA ASP A 177 -29.23 9.36 33.23
C ASP A 177 -29.13 10.51 34.23
N GLU A 178 -28.94 10.18 35.51
CA GLU A 178 -28.76 11.18 36.57
C GLU A 178 -27.58 12.12 36.28
N VAL A 179 -27.62 13.31 36.89
CA VAL A 179 -26.53 14.29 36.78
C VAL A 179 -25.27 13.69 37.40
N GLY A 180 -24.15 13.74 36.67
CA GLY A 180 -22.88 13.18 37.11
C GLY A 180 -22.61 11.73 36.68
N LEU A 181 -23.59 11.01 36.13
CA LEU A 181 -23.39 9.63 35.65
C LEU A 181 -22.63 9.50 34.32
N GLY A 182 -22.16 10.62 33.74
CA GLY A 182 -21.26 10.57 32.59
C GLY A 182 -21.92 10.50 31.21
N LYS A 183 -23.11 11.10 31.05
CA LYS A 183 -23.78 11.27 29.74
C LYS A 183 -22.86 11.79 28.63
N THR A 184 -21.93 12.70 28.94
CA THR A 184 -20.96 13.22 27.97
C THR A 184 -19.94 12.15 27.53
N ILE A 185 -19.56 11.24 28.43
CA ILE A 185 -18.67 10.12 28.12
C ILE A 185 -19.38 9.15 27.17
N GLU A 186 -20.63 8.81 27.45
CA GLU A 186 -21.46 7.95 26.60
C GLU A 186 -21.64 8.55 25.21
N ALA A 187 -21.98 9.84 25.13
CA ALA A 187 -22.08 10.56 23.87
C ALA A 187 -20.76 10.55 23.10
N GLY A 188 -19.63 10.76 23.78
CA GLY A 188 -18.29 10.68 23.21
C GLY A 188 -17.96 9.29 22.66
N LEU A 189 -18.27 8.23 23.41
CA LEU A 189 -18.09 6.84 22.98
C LEU A 189 -18.90 6.52 21.72
N VAL A 190 -20.16 6.95 21.66
CA VAL A 190 -21.02 6.78 20.48
C VAL A 190 -20.45 7.53 19.28
N ILE A 191 -20.06 8.79 19.45
CA ILE A 191 -19.45 9.60 18.40
C ILE A 191 -18.17 8.94 17.89
N HIS A 192 -17.28 8.52 18.79
CA HIS A 192 -16.00 7.91 18.45
C HIS A 192 -16.17 6.62 17.65
N ARG A 193 -17.12 5.74 18.04
CA ARG A 193 -17.42 4.52 17.28
C ARG A 193 -18.05 4.81 15.92
N GLN A 194 -18.93 5.81 15.82
CA GLN A 194 -19.53 6.22 14.54
C GLN A 194 -18.47 6.79 13.57
N LEU A 195 -17.49 7.54 14.08
CA LEU A 195 -16.38 8.05 13.28
C LEU A 195 -15.43 6.94 12.83
N LEU A 196 -15.00 6.06 13.75
CA LEU A 196 -14.09 4.97 13.41
C LEU A 196 -14.70 4.00 12.41
N SER A 197 -15.97 3.64 12.58
CA SER A 197 -16.71 2.77 11.64
C SER A 197 -16.99 3.41 10.29
N GLY A 198 -16.66 4.69 10.11
CA GLY A 198 -16.96 5.44 8.89
C GLY A 198 -18.45 5.73 8.67
N ARG A 199 -19.32 5.40 9.64
CA ARG A 199 -20.77 5.67 9.60
C ARG A 199 -21.08 7.16 9.71
N ALA A 200 -20.21 7.92 10.36
CA ALA A 200 -20.25 9.37 10.40
C ALA A 200 -18.91 9.95 9.93
N LYS A 201 -18.96 11.04 9.16
CA LYS A 201 -17.79 11.85 8.78
C LYS A 201 -17.81 13.26 9.39
N ARG A 202 -18.99 13.71 9.83
CA ARG A 202 -19.24 15.04 10.37
C ARG A 202 -20.13 14.90 11.59
N VAL A 203 -19.83 15.64 12.64
CA VAL A 203 -20.56 15.64 13.91
C VAL A 203 -20.85 17.08 14.28
N LEU A 204 -22.10 17.36 14.64
CA LEU A 204 -22.54 18.66 15.17
C LEU A 204 -22.94 18.46 16.62
N ILE A 205 -22.32 19.22 17.51
CA ILE A 205 -22.64 19.23 18.93
C ILE A 205 -23.24 20.61 19.24
N LEU A 206 -24.51 20.65 19.61
CA LEU A 206 -25.20 21.87 20.01
C LEU A 206 -25.21 21.95 21.54
N VAL A 207 -24.52 22.94 22.08
CA VAL A 207 -24.38 23.14 23.53
C VAL A 207 -24.57 24.62 23.89
N PRO A 208 -25.11 24.92 25.09
CA PRO A 208 -25.11 26.28 25.63
C PRO A 208 -23.70 26.87 25.70
N GLU A 209 -23.60 28.20 25.60
CA GLU A 209 -22.32 28.93 25.53
C GLU A 209 -21.37 28.57 26.69
N ASN A 210 -21.89 28.48 27.90
CA ASN A 210 -21.11 28.16 29.11
C ASN A 210 -20.53 26.73 29.14
N LEU A 211 -21.04 25.81 28.30
CA LEU A 211 -20.57 24.41 28.25
C LEU A 211 -19.66 24.13 27.05
N GLN A 212 -19.50 25.08 26.11
CA GLN A 212 -18.69 24.88 24.90
C GLN A 212 -17.25 24.47 25.22
N HIS A 213 -16.61 25.16 26.17
CA HIS A 213 -15.22 24.86 26.53
C HIS A 213 -15.08 23.47 27.15
N GLN A 214 -16.01 23.07 28.01
CA GLN A 214 -16.01 21.74 28.63
C GLN A 214 -16.09 20.65 27.55
N TRP A 215 -17.06 20.75 26.64
CA TRP A 215 -17.23 19.78 25.56
C TRP A 215 -16.01 19.72 24.63
N LEU A 216 -15.41 20.87 24.29
CA LEU A 216 -14.20 20.91 23.48
C LEU A 216 -13.03 20.18 24.16
N VAL A 217 -12.84 20.40 25.47
CA VAL A 217 -11.77 19.73 26.23
C VAL A 217 -12.03 18.24 26.34
N GLU A 218 -13.27 17.83 26.63
CA GLU A 218 -13.64 16.41 26.73
C GLU A 218 -13.41 15.69 25.38
N MET A 219 -13.90 16.23 24.26
CA MET A 219 -13.76 15.58 22.94
C MET A 219 -12.31 15.55 22.41
N ARG A 220 -11.43 16.42 22.91
CA ARG A 220 -10.02 16.49 22.46
C ARG A 220 -9.07 15.69 23.34
N ARG A 221 -9.36 15.60 24.64
CA ARG A 221 -8.44 15.00 25.63
C ARG A 221 -8.87 13.62 26.13
N ARG A 222 -10.14 13.26 25.95
CA ARG A 222 -10.69 11.95 26.31
C ARG A 222 -10.94 11.12 25.07
#